data_AF-A0A0Q6L918-F1
#
_entry.id   AF-A0A0Q6L918-F1
#
_cell.length_a   1.000
_cell.length_b   1.000
_cell.length_c   1.000
_cell.angle_alpha   90.00
_cell.angle_beta   90.00
_cell.angle_gamma   90.00
#
_symmetry.space_group_name_H-M   'P 1'
#
loop_
_entity.id
_entity.type
_entity.pdbx_description
1 polymer ?
#
loop_
_entity_poly.entity_id
_entity_poly.type
_entity_poly.pdbx_seq_one_letter_code
_entity_poly.pdbx_strand_id
1 'polypeptide(L)'
;MSENERRHEEAQAHIRATIMNEFCEVMRKTGLPPMVVMRLAAQAVGSIYRETADAHSGPAACPCGWCPREGTDVDILCSALLAACTRRKGRDLRSMAIAGTA
;
A
#
# COMPACT_ATOMS: atom_id res chain seq x y z
N MET A 1 6.47 17.39 13.61
CA MET A 1 5.63 16.29 13.09
C MET A 1 4.80 15.78 14.25
N SER A 2 3.50 15.60 14.04
CA SER A 2 2.61 15.09 15.07
C SER A 2 2.86 13.61 15.34
N GLU A 3 2.49 13.13 16.54
CA GLU A 3 2.59 11.70 16.86
C GLU A 3 1.77 10.84 15.89
N ASN A 4 0.64 11.36 15.42
CA ASN A 4 -0.20 10.67 14.45
C ASN A 4 0.50 10.53 13.09
N GLU A 5 1.14 11.59 12.58
CA GLU A 5 1.94 11.55 11.35
C GLU A 5 3.04 10.49 11.44
N ARG A 6 3.76 10.44 12.58
CA ARG A 6 4.82 9.43 12.79
C ARG A 6 4.27 8.00 12.74
N ARG A 7 3.14 7.73 13.42
CA ARG A 7 2.49 6.42 13.39
C ARG A 7 2.05 6.03 11.98
N HIS A 8 1.54 6.98 11.21
CA HIS A 8 1.14 6.75 9.81
C HIS A 8 2.36 6.41 8.92
N GLU A 9 3.46 7.13 9.08
CA GLU A 9 4.70 6.87 8.35
C GLU A 9 5.30 5.50 8.69
N GLU A 10 5.34 5.14 9.98
CA GLU A 10 5.82 3.83 10.44
C GLU A 10 4.97 2.69 9.90
N ALA A 11 3.64 2.82 9.96
CA ALA A 11 2.73 1.86 9.38
C ALA A 11 2.92 1.74 7.85
N GLN A 12 3.03 2.86 7.15
CA GLN A 12 3.25 2.87 5.70
C GLN A 12 4.58 2.20 5.32
N ALA A 13 5.66 2.48 6.06
CA ALA A 13 6.98 1.88 5.83
C ALA A 13 6.95 0.36 6.08
N HIS A 14 6.30 -0.07 7.17
CA HIS A 14 6.13 -1.47 7.49
C HIS A 14 5.34 -2.22 6.40
N ILE A 15 4.17 -1.70 6.00
CA ILE A 15 3.34 -2.28 4.94
C ILE A 15 4.14 -2.41 3.64
N ARG A 16 4.88 -1.35 3.24
CA ARG A 16 5.71 -1.37 2.02
C ARG A 16 6.78 -2.47 2.08
N ALA A 17 7.49 -2.60 3.20
CA ALA A 17 8.54 -3.60 3.35
C ALA A 17 7.97 -5.03 3.27
N THR A 18 6.86 -5.29 3.98
CA THR A 18 6.18 -6.58 3.95
C THR A 18 5.70 -6.94 2.55
N ILE A 19 5.03 -6.02 1.85
CA ILE A 19 4.55 -6.25 0.48
C ILE A 19 5.72 -6.50 -0.47
N MET A 20 6.82 -5.74 -0.37
CA MET A 20 7.98 -5.93 -1.25
C MET A 20 8.63 -7.31 -1.04
N ASN A 21 8.77 -7.75 0.20
CA ASN A 21 9.33 -9.06 0.51
C ASN A 21 8.47 -10.18 -0.08
N GLU A 22 7.16 -10.13 0.15
CA GLU A 22 6.25 -11.17 -0.37
C GLU A 22 6.19 -11.15 -1.91
N PHE A 23 6.16 -9.95 -2.51
CA PHE A 23 6.20 -9.78 -3.96
C PHE A 23 7.43 -10.46 -4.59
N CYS A 24 8.62 -10.21 -4.01
CA CYS A 24 9.87 -10.84 -4.43
C CYS A 24 9.85 -12.36 -4.23
N GLU A 25 9.33 -12.84 -3.11
CA GLU A 25 9.22 -14.26 -2.82
C GLU A 25 8.27 -14.99 -3.79
N VAL A 26 7.13 -14.40 -4.13
CA VAL A 26 6.18 -14.96 -5.10
C VAL A 26 6.82 -15.03 -6.48
N MET A 27 7.48 -13.96 -6.95
CA MET A 27 8.20 -13.99 -8.24
C MET A 27 9.28 -15.08 -8.25
N ARG A 28 10.07 -15.18 -7.17
CA ARG A 28 11.13 -16.19 -7.04
C ARG A 28 10.59 -17.62 -7.07
N LYS A 29 9.47 -17.89 -6.39
CA LYS A 29 8.88 -19.23 -6.30
C LYS A 29 8.14 -19.65 -7.57
N THR A 30 7.51 -18.71 -8.25
CA THR A 30 6.60 -19.02 -9.38
C THR A 30 7.21 -18.75 -10.76
N GLY A 31 8.26 -17.93 -10.84
CA GLY A 31 8.82 -17.45 -12.10
C GLY A 31 7.91 -16.46 -12.85
N LEU A 32 6.82 -16.00 -12.23
CA LEU A 32 5.88 -15.08 -12.87
C LEU A 32 6.49 -13.67 -13.05
N PRO A 33 6.17 -12.97 -14.16
CA PRO A 33 6.67 -11.62 -14.38
C PRO A 33 6.03 -10.61 -13.41
N PRO A 34 6.70 -9.47 -13.13
CA PRO A 34 6.26 -8.50 -12.13
C PRO A 34 4.80 -8.05 -12.26
N MET A 35 4.33 -7.78 -13.49
CA MET A 35 2.96 -7.31 -13.71
C MET A 35 1.88 -8.38 -13.47
N VAL A 36 2.22 -9.67 -13.61
CA VAL A 36 1.29 -10.74 -13.25
C VAL A 36 1.16 -10.82 -11.74
N VAL A 37 2.27 -10.75 -11.00
CA VAL A 37 2.25 -10.75 -9.53
C VAL A 37 1.56 -9.49 -8.99
N MET A 38 1.77 -8.31 -9.60
CA MET A 38 1.05 -7.08 -9.22
C MET A 38 -0.47 -7.21 -9.40
N ARG A 39 -0.92 -7.86 -10.47
CA ARG A 39 -2.35 -8.12 -10.69
C ARG A 39 -2.93 -9.06 -9.63
N LEU A 40 -2.21 -10.12 -9.28
CA LEU A 40 -2.60 -11.05 -8.21
C LEU A 40 -2.65 -10.33 -6.85
N ALA A 41 -1.67 -9.48 -6.56
CA ALA A 41 -1.67 -8.67 -5.34
C ALA A 41 -2.87 -7.72 -5.27
N ALA A 42 -3.23 -7.06 -6.39
CA ALA A 42 -4.41 -6.20 -6.46
C ALA A 42 -5.72 -7.00 -6.24
N GLN A 43 -5.82 -8.21 -6.81
CA GLN A 43 -6.96 -9.10 -6.58
C GLN A 43 -7.07 -9.53 -5.10
N ALA A 44 -5.94 -9.86 -4.47
CA ALA A 44 -5.90 -10.20 -3.05
C ALA A 44 -6.34 -9.03 -2.17
N VAL A 45 -5.87 -7.81 -2.44
CA VAL A 45 -6.33 -6.59 -1.74
C VAL A 45 -7.84 -6.39 -1.90
N GLY A 46 -8.38 -6.62 -3.10
CA GLY A 46 -9.83 -6.57 -3.34
C GLY A 46 -10.63 -7.61 -2.55
N SER A 47 -10.12 -8.84 -2.43
CA SER A 47 -10.75 -9.89 -1.59
C SER A 47 -10.77 -9.49 -0.12
N ILE A 48 -9.62 -9.02 0.41
CA ILE A 48 -9.49 -8.56 1.80
C ILE A 48 -10.45 -7.39 2.05
N TYR A 49 -10.56 -6.44 1.11
CA TYR A 49 -11.52 -5.36 1.22
C TYR A 49 -12.95 -5.88 1.34
N ARG A 50 -13.36 -6.83 0.48
CA ARG A 50 -14.70 -7.40 0.51
C ARG A 50 -14.98 -8.09 1.85
N GLU A 51 -14.07 -8.95 2.30
CA GLU A 51 -14.18 -9.66 3.58
C GLU A 51 -14.31 -8.67 4.76
N THR A 52 -13.53 -7.59 4.72
CA THR A 52 -13.61 -6.53 5.74
C THR A 52 -14.96 -5.80 5.64
N ALA A 53 -15.42 -5.45 4.45
CA ALA A 53 -16.69 -4.76 4.25
C ALA A 53 -17.89 -5.60 4.70
N ASP A 54 -17.85 -6.91 4.44
CA ASP A 54 -18.89 -7.84 4.85
C ASP A 54 -18.98 -7.95 6.38
N ALA A 55 -17.85 -7.92 7.08
CA ALA A 55 -17.81 -7.88 8.55
C ALA A 55 -18.42 -6.59 9.16
N HIS A 56 -18.61 -5.55 8.35
CA HIS A 56 -19.23 -4.29 8.73
C HIS A 56 -20.64 -4.15 8.17
N SER A 57 -21.20 -5.22 7.60
CA SER A 57 -22.53 -5.28 7.05
C SER A 57 -23.42 -6.24 7.86
N GLY A 58 -24.70 -5.90 7.97
CA GLY A 58 -25.72 -6.77 8.58
C GLY A 58 -25.87 -6.67 10.11
N PRO A 59 -26.69 -7.56 10.71
CA PRO A 59 -27.14 -7.42 12.10
C PRO A 59 -26.04 -7.58 13.17
N ALA A 60 -24.91 -8.20 12.80
CA ALA A 60 -23.75 -8.41 13.67
C ALA A 60 -22.54 -7.57 13.22
N ALA A 61 -22.79 -6.46 12.52
CA ALA A 61 -21.74 -5.58 12.03
C ALA A 61 -20.83 -5.08 13.16
N CYS A 62 -19.54 -4.99 12.86
CA CYS A 62 -18.56 -4.39 13.75
C CYS A 62 -18.96 -2.94 14.14
N PRO A 63 -18.94 -2.58 15.44
CA PRO A 63 -19.41 -1.27 15.91
C PRO A 63 -18.37 -0.14 15.75
N CYS A 64 -17.29 -0.35 15.00
CA CYS A 64 -16.19 0.63 14.88
C CYS A 64 -16.56 1.91 14.12
N GLY A 65 -17.74 1.94 13.48
CA GLY A 65 -18.27 3.11 12.78
C GLY A 65 -17.80 3.26 11.33
N TRP A 66 -16.94 2.38 10.82
CA TRP A 66 -16.63 2.34 9.39
C TRP A 66 -17.83 1.79 8.61
N CYS A 67 -18.27 2.56 7.60
CA CYS A 67 -19.39 2.22 6.72
C CYS A 67 -18.85 2.06 5.29
N PRO A 68 -18.66 0.81 4.81
CA PRO A 68 -18.07 0.54 3.51
C PRO A 68 -18.90 1.15 2.38
N ARG A 69 -18.23 1.81 1.43
CA ARG A 69 -18.83 2.40 0.23
C ARG A 69 -17.99 2.00 -0.96
N GLU A 70 -18.25 0.80 -1.49
CA GLU A 70 -17.41 0.13 -2.49
C GLU A 70 -16.90 1.03 -3.61
N GLY A 71 -17.79 1.78 -4.29
CA GLY A 71 -17.36 2.69 -5.36
C GLY A 71 -16.35 3.74 -4.87
N THR A 72 -16.69 4.43 -3.78
CA THR A 72 -15.83 5.47 -3.20
C THR A 72 -14.53 4.90 -2.62
N ASP A 73 -14.59 3.74 -1.97
CA ASP A 73 -13.42 3.11 -1.35
C ASP A 73 -12.43 2.65 -2.43
N VAL A 74 -12.93 2.04 -3.52
CA VAL A 74 -12.08 1.65 -4.67
C VAL A 74 -11.46 2.88 -5.32
N ASP A 75 -12.20 3.97 -5.50
CA ASP A 75 -11.66 5.22 -6.04
C ASP A 75 -10.54 5.80 -5.15
N ILE A 76 -10.68 5.72 -3.83
CA ILE A 76 -9.64 6.12 -2.87
C ILE A 76 -8.39 5.26 -3.05
N LEU A 77 -8.54 3.94 -3.18
CA LEU A 77 -7.41 3.02 -3.38
C LEU A 77 -6.69 3.31 -4.72
N CYS A 78 -7.44 3.50 -5.80
CA CYS A 78 -6.89 3.87 -7.11
C CYS A 78 -6.16 5.21 -7.06
N SER A 79 -6.73 6.20 -6.38
CA SER A 79 -6.13 7.52 -6.20
C SER A 79 -4.84 7.45 -5.38
N ALA A 80 -4.82 6.64 -4.30
CA ALA A 80 -3.64 6.42 -3.49
C ALA A 80 -2.50 5.74 -4.28
N LEU A 81 -2.84 4.75 -5.11
CA LEU A 81 -1.89 4.09 -6.00
C LEU A 81 -1.30 5.07 -7.01
N LEU A 82 -2.15 5.85 -7.70
CA LEU A 82 -1.71 6.87 -8.65
C LEU A 82 -0.82 7.92 -7.99
N ALA A 83 -1.19 8.38 -6.79
CA ALA A 83 -0.37 9.32 -6.02
C ALA A 83 0.99 8.71 -5.66
N ALA A 84 1.07 7.43 -5.30
CA ALA A 84 2.33 6.76 -5.01
C ALA A 84 3.24 6.64 -6.26
N CYS A 85 2.66 6.42 -7.44
CA CYS A 85 3.40 6.37 -8.71
C CYS A 85 3.93 7.75 -9.15
N THR A 86 3.19 8.82 -8.85
CA THR A 86 3.56 10.19 -9.24
C THR A 86 4.47 10.89 -8.23
N ARG A 87 4.52 10.42 -6.98
CA ARG A 87 5.49 10.90 -5.98
C ARG A 87 6.92 10.62 -6.44
N ARG A 88 7.53 11.62 -7.06
CA ARG A 88 8.95 11.64 -7.40
C ARG A 88 9.75 11.54 -6.10
N LYS A 89 10.55 10.48 -5.94
CA LYS A 89 11.50 10.38 -4.81
C LYS A 89 12.44 11.60 -4.86
N GLY A 90 12.25 12.53 -3.94
CA GLY A 90 13.11 13.70 -3.79
C GLY A 90 14.49 13.29 -3.29
N ARG A 91 15.45 13.22 -4.20
CA ARG A 91 16.72 13.97 -4.21
C ARG A 91 17.53 13.44 -5.39
N ASP A 92 17.74 14.30 -6.37
CA ASP A 92 18.70 14.03 -7.44
C ASP A 92 20.07 13.86 -6.79
N LEU A 93 20.70 12.69 -6.96
CA LEU A 93 22.05 12.43 -6.45
C LEU A 93 23.05 13.46 -7.01
N ARG A 94 22.76 14.08 -8.17
CA ARG A 94 23.56 15.17 -8.75
C ARG A 94 23.45 16.49 -7.98
N SER A 95 22.44 16.64 -7.13
CA SER A 95 22.22 17.82 -6.28
C SER A 95 22.74 17.65 -4.85
N MET A 96 23.30 16.49 -4.51
CA MET A 96 23.84 16.24 -3.18
C MET A 96 25.29 16.72 -3.11
N ALA A 97 25.60 17.57 -2.13
CA ALA A 97 26.97 18.00 -1.86
C ALA A 97 27.82 16.79 -1.47
N ILE A 98 29.00 16.65 -2.08
CA ILE A 98 29.97 15.60 -1.75
C ILE A 98 30.48 15.87 -0.33
N ALA A 99 30.20 14.94 0.59
CA ALA A 99 30.54 15.06 2.01
C ALA A 99 31.94 14.49 2.36
N GLY A 100 32.71 14.06 1.36
CA GLY A 100 34.06 13.51 1.53
C GLY A 100 35.14 14.54 1.23
N THR A 101 36.11 14.67 2.13
CA THR A 101 37.41 15.30 1.86
C THR A 101 38.44 14.20 1.69
N ALA A 102 39.18 14.22 0.58
CA ALA A 102 40.29 13.31 0.27
C ALA A 102 41.57 13.70 1.03
#